data_AF-A0A6N7BW20-F1
#
_entry.id   AF-A0A6N7BW20-F1
#
_cell.length_a   1.000
_cell.length_b   1.000
_cell.length_c   1.000
_cell.angle_alpha   90.00
_cell.angle_beta   90.00
_cell.angle_gamma   90.00
#
_symmetry.space_group_name_H-M   'P 1'
#
loop_
_entity.id
_entity.type
_entity.pdbx_description
1 polymer ?
#
loop_
_entity_poly.entity_id
_entity_poly.type
_entity_poly.pdbx_seq_one_letter_code
_entity_poly.pdbx_strand_id
1 'polypeptide(L)' 'MKSKYHPLFQPFTLNNGIVIKNRLVVAPMTHWGC' A
#
# COMPACT_ATOMS: atom_id res chain seq x y z
N MET A 1 5.82 10.42 -14.98
CA MET A 1 5.87 9.97 -13.57
C MET A 1 7.24 10.27 -12.98
N LYS A 2 7.34 10.73 -11.73
CA LYS A 2 8.66 11.00 -11.10
C LYS A 2 9.32 9.65 -10.75
N SER A 3 10.51 9.39 -11.30
CA SER A 3 11.25 8.12 -11.13
C SER A 3 11.45 7.71 -9.66
N LYS A 4 11.58 8.69 -8.76
CA LYS A 4 11.74 8.49 -7.30
C LYS A 4 10.62 7.67 -6.64
N TYR A 5 9.39 7.70 -7.18
CA TYR A 5 8.24 7.03 -6.57
C TYR A 5 7.95 5.64 -7.12
N HIS A 6 8.70 5.18 -8.14
CA HIS A 6 8.59 3.80 -8.64
C HIS A 6 8.57 2.71 -7.56
N PRO A 7 9.41 2.75 -6.49
CA PRO A 7 9.40 1.70 -5.47
C PRO A 7 8.07 1.57 -4.70
N LEU A 8 7.20 2.60 -4.70
CA LEU A 8 5.90 2.54 -4.04
C LEU A 8 4.90 1.63 -4.77
N PHE A 9 5.09 1.41 -6.08
CA PHE A 9 4.22 0.60 -6.93
C PHE A 9 4.79 -0.78 -7.21
N GLN A 10 5.93 -1.13 -6.60
CA GLN A 10 6.49 -2.47 -6.71
C GLN A 10 5.68 -3.46 -5.88
N PRO A 11 5.45 -4.69 -6.39
CA PRO A 11 4.77 -5.71 -5.62
C PRO A 11 5.57 -6.08 -4.37
N PHE A 12 4.85 -6.43 -3.31
CA PHE A 12 5.43 -6.84 -2.03
C PHE A 12 4.71 -8.08 -1.50
N THR A 13 5.48 -9.10 -1.14
CA THR A 13 4.97 -10.35 -0.56
C THR A 13 4.97 -10.25 0.96
N LEU A 14 3.81 -10.44 1.56
CA LEU A 14 3.64 -10.52 3.02
C LEU A 14 4.15 -11.87 3.54
N ASN A 15 4.47 -11.94 4.84
CA ASN A 15 4.98 -13.16 5.50
C ASN A 15 4.05 -14.39 5.38
N ASN A 16 2.78 -14.13 5.06
CA ASN A 16 1.70 -15.08 4.88
C ASN A 16 1.52 -15.49 3.40
N GLY A 17 2.49 -15.17 2.52
CA GLY A 17 2.52 -15.59 1.11
C GLY A 17 1.62 -14.75 0.17
N ILE A 18 0.88 -13.78 0.70
CA ILE A 18 0.00 -12.90 -0.08
C ILE A 18 0.82 -11.80 -0.76
N VAL A 19 0.59 -11.59 -2.06
CA VAL A 19 1.26 -10.54 -2.86
C VAL A 19 0.36 -9.31 -2.96
N ILE A 20 0.85 -8.16 -2.48
CA ILE A 20 0.20 -6.86 -2.67
C ILE A 20 0.81 -6.20 -3.92
N LYS A 21 -0.04 -5.61 -4.76
CA LYS A 21 0.36 -4.96 -6.03
C LYS A 21 1.08 -3.62 -5.84
N ASN A 22 0.99 -3.01 -4.66
CA ASN A 22 1.64 -1.75 -4.32
C ASN A 22 1.91 -1.68 -2.81
N ARG A 23 2.68 -0.69 -2.38
CA ARG A 23 3.05 -0.46 -0.98
C ARG A 23 2.24 0.66 -0.33
N LEU A 24 1.09 1.01 -0.91
CA LEU A 24 0.19 2.01 -0.35
C LEU A 24 -0.74 1.32 0.62
N VAL A 25 -0.74 1.79 1.86
CA VAL A 25 -1.61 1.29 2.92
C VAL A 25 -2.33 2.49 3.52
N VAL A 26 -3.65 2.36 3.68
CA VAL A 26 -4.45 3.34 4.41
C VAL A 26 -4.36 3.00 5.88
N ALA A 27 -3.88 3.95 6.69
CA ALA A 27 -3.89 3.79 8.13
C ALA A 27 -5.36 3.66 8.62
N PRO A 28 -5.62 2.94 9.72
CA PRO A 28 -6.96 2.91 10.30
C PRO A 28 -7.45 4.32 10.60
N MET A 29 -8.64 4.67 10.09
CA MET A 29 -9.28 5.96 10.33
C MET A 29 -10.64 5.72 10.97
N THR A 30 -10.92 6.40 12.07
CA THR A 30 -12.25 6.44 12.66
C THR A 30 -13.15 7.28 11.75
N HIS A 31 -14.06 6.63 11.04
CA HIS A 31 -15.09 7.32 10.26
C HIS A 31 -16.32 7.52 11.15
N TRP A 32 -16.48 8.71 11.74
CA TRP A 32 -17.74 9.12 12.38
C TRP A 32 -18.64 9.73 11.31
N GLY A 33 -19.63 8.96 10.87
CA GLY A 33 -20.72 9.48 10.04
C GLY A 33 -21.68 10.26 10.92
N CYS A 34 -21.88 11.54 10.60
CA CYS A 34 -23.06 12.28 11.03
C CYS A 34 -24.20 12.05 10.04
#